data_AF-A0A6A6RRB9-F1
#
_entry.id   AF-A0A6A6RRB9-F1
#
_cell.length_a   1.000
_cell.length_b   1.000
_cell.length_c   1.000
_cell.angle_alpha   90.00
_cell.angle_beta   90.00
_cell.angle_gamma   90.00
#
_symmetry.space_group_name_H-M   'P 1'
#
loop_
_entity.id
_entity.type
_entity.pdbx_description
1 polymer ?
#
loop_
_entity_poly.entity_id
_entity_poly.type
_entity_poly.pdbx_seq_one_letter_code
_entity_poly.pdbx_strand_id
1 'polypeptide(L)'
;MPSKTIQIRNSESGAKGSLNHHCEECGSGRITSKCFKRLHVAYCTAQKDPLRPELGACGVRFNVRSPGGCMAHPYHSNFNLETYIRRKEMEGTFKTAYDDELAQQQQRHREDEHVAKEASEAHSRADRPYDKTSTAPREKKAKKGKQPHAPTLADFMKSRSKTKP
;
A
#
# COMPACT_ATOMS: atom_id res chain seq x y z
N MET A 1 -12.79 5.26 -45.43
CA MET A 1 -13.35 6.12 -44.36
C MET A 1 -12.20 6.76 -43.60
N PRO A 2 -11.94 8.08 -43.70
CA PRO A 2 -10.83 8.70 -43.00
C PRO A 2 -11.04 8.55 -41.50
N SER A 3 -10.07 7.93 -40.81
CA SER A 3 -10.12 7.80 -39.37
C SER A 3 -9.97 9.19 -38.76
N LYS A 4 -11.06 9.78 -38.25
CA LYS A 4 -11.01 11.04 -37.49
C LYS A 4 -10.20 10.78 -36.22
N THR A 5 -8.90 11.00 -36.33
CA THR A 5 -7.95 11.03 -35.22
C THR A 5 -8.37 12.14 -34.26
N ILE A 6 -8.80 11.76 -33.07
CA ILE A 6 -9.23 12.72 -32.03
C ILE A 6 -7.97 13.27 -31.39
N GLN A 7 -7.55 14.46 -31.82
CA GLN A 7 -6.43 15.18 -31.24
C GLN A 7 -6.65 15.39 -29.73
N ILE A 8 -5.63 15.13 -28.91
CA ILE A 8 -5.65 15.50 -27.50
C ILE A 8 -5.81 17.02 -27.46
N ARG A 9 -6.80 17.49 -26.72
CA ARG A 9 -6.92 18.91 -26.40
C ARG A 9 -6.69 19.07 -24.92
N ASN A 10 -5.86 20.03 -24.56
CA ASN A 10 -5.83 20.54 -23.21
C ASN A 10 -7.22 21.09 -22.87
N SER A 11 -7.82 20.66 -21.77
CA SER A 11 -9.17 21.09 -21.39
C SER A 11 -9.26 22.58 -21.06
N GLU A 12 -8.16 23.22 -20.67
CA GLU A 12 -8.11 24.65 -20.35
C GLU A 12 -7.65 25.49 -21.54
N SER A 13 -6.53 25.16 -22.15
CA SER A 13 -5.96 26.00 -23.23
C SER A 13 -6.51 25.65 -24.62
N GLY A 14 -7.24 24.55 -24.77
CA GLY A 14 -7.67 24.02 -26.07
C GLY A 14 -6.51 23.55 -26.96
N ALA A 15 -5.26 23.70 -26.49
CA ALA A 15 -4.05 23.37 -27.22
C ALA A 15 -4.09 21.90 -27.65
N LYS A 16 -3.89 21.68 -28.95
CA LYS A 16 -3.88 20.36 -29.54
C LYS A 16 -2.50 19.76 -29.31
N GLY A 17 -2.43 18.72 -28.49
CA GLY A 17 -1.23 17.89 -28.39
C GLY A 17 -1.02 17.10 -29.69
N SER A 18 0.24 16.94 -30.09
CA SER A 18 0.64 16.07 -31.20
C SER A 18 0.50 14.58 -30.85
N LEU A 19 0.42 14.25 -29.55
CA LEU A 19 0.13 12.89 -29.13
C LEU A 19 -1.32 12.53 -29.49
N ASN A 20 -1.48 11.34 -30.07
CA ASN A 20 -2.77 10.69 -30.19
C ASN A 20 -2.83 9.65 -29.08
N HIS A 21 -3.58 9.92 -28.01
CA HIS A 21 -3.88 8.87 -27.04
C HIS A 21 -5.05 8.05 -27.57
N HIS A 22 -4.75 6.84 -28.00
CA HIS A 22 -5.75 5.83 -28.26
C HIS A 22 -6.20 5.23 -26.94
N CYS A 23 -7.48 4.88 -26.82
CA CYS A 23 -7.93 4.03 -25.72
C CYS A 23 -7.60 2.58 -26.10
N GLU A 24 -6.54 2.04 -25.51
CA GLU A 24 -6.08 0.66 -25.75
C GLU A 24 -7.04 -0.39 -25.20
N GLU A 25 -7.99 0.02 -24.36
CA GLU A 25 -8.88 -0.88 -23.64
C GLU A 25 -10.22 -1.08 -24.33
N CYS A 26 -10.69 -0.09 -25.09
CA CYS A 26 -11.96 -0.20 -25.80
C CYS A 26 -11.84 -0.84 -27.19
N GLY A 27 -10.62 -1.21 -27.63
CA GLY A 27 -10.32 -1.84 -28.93
C GLY A 27 -10.63 -0.98 -30.17
N SER A 28 -11.33 0.13 -30.02
CA SER A 28 -11.88 0.98 -31.08
C SER A 28 -10.92 2.09 -31.50
N GLY A 29 -9.76 2.21 -30.83
CA GLY A 29 -8.73 3.23 -31.05
C GLY A 29 -9.17 4.66 -30.75
N ARG A 30 -10.45 4.99 -30.84
CA ARG A 30 -10.98 6.33 -30.57
C ARG A 30 -11.46 6.45 -29.12
N ILE A 31 -11.07 7.56 -28.51
CA ILE A 31 -11.61 7.96 -27.21
C ILE A 31 -13.07 8.40 -27.40
N THR A 32 -13.99 7.73 -26.70
CA THR A 32 -15.41 8.07 -26.66
C THR A 32 -15.80 8.57 -25.27
N SER A 33 -17.01 9.12 -25.12
CA SER A 33 -17.54 9.51 -23.82
C SER A 33 -17.61 8.33 -22.83
N LYS A 34 -17.78 7.09 -23.33
CA LYS A 34 -17.73 5.88 -22.51
C LYS A 34 -16.35 5.67 -21.88
N CYS A 35 -15.27 6.01 -22.59
CA CYS A 35 -13.90 5.91 -22.06
C CYS A 35 -13.68 6.82 -20.85
N PHE A 36 -14.29 8.02 -20.85
CA PHE A 36 -14.24 8.92 -19.69
C PHE A 36 -15.11 8.41 -18.53
N LYS A 37 -16.32 7.91 -18.83
CA LYS A 37 -17.21 7.34 -17.80
C LYS A 37 -16.61 6.14 -17.09
N ARG A 38 -15.86 5.30 -17.83
CA ARG A 38 -15.15 4.14 -17.28
C ARG A 38 -13.75 4.47 -16.75
N LEU A 39 -13.34 5.74 -16.79
CA LEU A 39 -11.99 6.21 -16.43
C LEU A 39 -10.87 5.47 -17.17
N HIS A 40 -11.08 5.00 -18.39
CA HIS A 40 -9.97 4.53 -19.23
C HIS A 40 -9.02 5.70 -19.54
N VAL A 41 -9.59 6.90 -19.68
CA VAL A 41 -8.86 8.14 -19.87
C VAL A 41 -9.43 9.22 -18.95
N ALA A 42 -8.55 10.12 -18.51
CA ALA A 42 -8.91 11.26 -17.67
C ALA A 42 -8.11 12.50 -18.09
N TYR A 43 -8.52 13.67 -17.57
CA TYR A 43 -7.76 14.90 -17.68
C TYR A 43 -6.99 15.13 -16.39
N CYS A 44 -5.74 15.56 -16.51
CA CYS A 44 -4.90 15.87 -15.37
C CYS A 44 -5.41 17.13 -14.67
N THR A 45 -5.72 17.00 -13.38
CA THR A 45 -6.21 18.08 -12.52
C THR A 45 -5.11 18.76 -11.71
N ALA A 46 -3.87 18.26 -11.79
CA ALA A 46 -2.72 18.87 -11.13
C ALA A 46 -2.52 20.32 -11.60
N GLN A 47 -2.19 21.22 -10.69
CA GLN A 47 -1.83 22.60 -11.04
C GLN A 47 -0.56 22.60 -11.90
N LYS A 48 -0.51 23.45 -12.94
CA LYS A 48 0.69 23.58 -13.78
C LYS A 48 1.90 24.10 -12.99
N ASP A 49 1.65 24.97 -12.02
CA ASP A 49 2.67 25.60 -11.19
C ASP A 49 2.08 25.84 -9.79
N PRO A 50 2.61 25.21 -8.73
CA PRO A 50 2.13 25.41 -7.36
C PRO A 50 2.28 26.86 -6.86
N LEU A 51 3.22 27.60 -7.42
CA LEU A 51 3.48 28.99 -7.04
C LEU A 51 2.60 29.99 -7.79
N ARG A 52 1.93 29.55 -8.87
CA ARG A 52 1.08 30.38 -9.72
C ARG A 52 -0.23 29.66 -10.03
N PRO A 53 -1.16 29.59 -9.06
CA PRO A 53 -2.43 28.87 -9.22
C PRO A 53 -3.31 29.45 -10.33
N GLU A 54 -3.11 30.71 -10.72
CA GLU A 54 -3.78 31.35 -11.86
C GLU A 54 -3.43 30.74 -13.24
N LEU A 55 -2.36 29.94 -13.35
CA LEU A 55 -2.05 29.19 -14.58
C LEU A 55 -2.95 27.96 -14.79
N GLY A 56 -3.82 27.65 -13.82
CA GLY A 56 -4.81 26.59 -13.90
C GLY A 56 -4.24 25.18 -13.83
N ALA A 57 -5.10 24.22 -14.12
CA ALA A 57 -4.78 22.80 -14.17
C ALA A 57 -4.00 22.42 -15.44
N CYS A 58 -3.23 21.33 -15.34
CA CYS A 58 -2.46 20.76 -16.42
C CYS A 58 -3.35 20.49 -17.63
N GLY A 59 -4.52 19.89 -17.43
CA GLY A 59 -5.53 19.67 -18.47
C GLY A 59 -5.11 18.68 -19.57
N VAL A 60 -3.93 18.06 -19.44
CA VAL A 60 -3.45 17.03 -20.36
C VAL A 60 -4.27 15.76 -20.16
N ARG A 61 -4.74 15.18 -21.28
CA ARG A 61 -5.44 13.91 -21.27
C ARG A 61 -4.43 12.78 -21.13
N PHE A 62 -4.74 11.77 -20.33
CA PHE A 62 -3.88 10.60 -20.16
C PHE A 62 -4.69 9.32 -19.97
N ASN A 63 -4.04 8.17 -20.16
CA ASN A 63 -4.64 6.86 -19.84
C ASN A 63 -4.41 6.58 -18.36
N VAL A 64 -5.48 6.35 -17.60
CA VAL A 64 -5.40 6.10 -16.15
C VAL A 64 -4.61 4.83 -15.83
N ARG A 65 -4.58 3.88 -16.78
CA ARG A 65 -3.79 2.63 -16.72
C ARG A 65 -2.28 2.85 -16.80
N SER A 66 -1.86 3.98 -17.39
CA SER A 66 -0.44 4.22 -17.64
C SER A 66 0.29 4.54 -16.34
N PRO A 67 1.50 3.99 -16.10
CA PRO A 67 2.21 4.18 -14.82
C PRO A 67 2.62 5.64 -14.59
N GLY A 68 2.89 6.40 -15.65
CA GLY A 68 3.40 7.77 -15.59
C GLY A 68 2.33 8.87 -15.43
N GLY A 69 1.05 8.52 -15.20
CA GLY A 69 -0.02 9.51 -15.16
C GLY A 69 -0.10 10.33 -16.45
N CYS A 70 -0.06 11.67 -16.35
CA CYS A 70 -0.08 12.55 -17.52
C CYS A 70 1.31 12.88 -18.10
N MET A 71 2.33 12.06 -17.78
CA MET A 71 3.76 12.26 -18.09
C MET A 71 4.44 13.41 -17.35
N ALA A 72 3.78 14.55 -17.20
CA ALA A 72 4.27 15.68 -16.40
C ALA A 72 3.98 15.50 -14.90
N HIS A 73 2.89 14.81 -14.56
CA HIS A 73 2.42 14.62 -13.20
C HIS A 73 2.25 13.12 -12.91
N PRO A 74 3.29 12.48 -12.34
CA PRO A 74 3.28 11.05 -12.03
C PRO A 74 2.54 10.76 -10.72
N TYR A 75 2.02 9.54 -10.59
CA TYR A 75 1.23 9.13 -9.42
C TYR A 75 2.03 9.07 -8.11
N HIS A 76 3.33 8.76 -8.17
CA HIS A 76 4.18 8.73 -6.97
C HIS A 76 4.31 10.10 -6.29
N SER A 77 3.96 11.19 -6.99
CA SER A 77 3.91 12.54 -6.44
C SER A 77 2.49 12.92 -5.98
N ASN A 78 1.62 11.93 -5.77
CA ASN A 78 0.21 12.05 -5.36
C ASN A 78 -0.72 12.78 -6.36
N PHE A 79 -0.25 13.12 -7.56
CA PHE A 79 -1.09 13.75 -8.58
C PHE A 79 -2.03 12.73 -9.25
N ASN A 80 -3.30 13.11 -9.41
CA ASN A 80 -4.35 12.29 -10.04
C ASN A 80 -4.55 10.90 -9.40
N LEU A 81 -3.99 10.66 -8.21
CA LEU A 81 -4.06 9.37 -7.52
C LEU A 81 -5.50 8.97 -7.19
N GLU A 82 -6.35 9.94 -6.86
CA GLU A 82 -7.78 9.72 -6.64
C GLU A 82 -8.48 9.14 -7.88
N THR A 83 -8.12 9.62 -9.07
CA THR A 83 -8.69 9.10 -10.33
C THR A 83 -8.26 7.66 -10.56
N TYR A 84 -7.01 7.36 -10.21
CA TYR A 84 -6.46 6.01 -10.26
C TYR A 84 -7.18 5.05 -9.29
N ILE A 85 -7.33 5.46 -8.03
CA ILE A 85 -8.03 4.70 -6.99
C ILE A 85 -9.48 4.46 -7.38
N ARG A 86 -10.21 5.51 -7.78
CA ARG A 86 -11.61 5.40 -8.21
C ARG A 86 -11.79 4.43 -9.36
N ARG A 87 -10.85 4.41 -10.31
CA ARG A 87 -10.86 3.42 -11.39
C ARG A 87 -10.65 2.00 -10.83
N LYS A 88 -9.67 1.83 -9.95
CA LYS A 88 -9.37 0.55 -9.31
C LYS A 88 -10.56 0.01 -8.51
N GLU A 89 -11.31 0.88 -7.85
CA GLU A 89 -12.56 0.54 -7.15
C GLU A 89 -13.67 0.09 -8.11
N MET A 90 -13.78 0.71 -9.29
CA MET A 90 -14.80 0.34 -10.28
C MET A 90 -14.53 -0.99 -10.98
N GLU A 91 -13.28 -1.28 -11.35
CA GLU A 91 -12.92 -2.51 -12.09
C GLU A 91 -12.40 -3.64 -11.18
N GLY A 92 -12.09 -3.35 -9.91
CA GLY A 92 -11.76 -4.31 -8.83
C GLY A 92 -10.48 -5.14 -9.02
N THR A 93 -9.95 -5.23 -10.24
CA THR A 93 -8.96 -6.24 -10.65
C THR A 93 -7.92 -5.73 -11.64
N PHE A 94 -7.78 -4.41 -11.78
CA PHE A 94 -6.77 -3.85 -12.64
C PHE A 94 -5.45 -3.64 -11.86
N LYS A 95 -4.42 -4.41 -12.21
CA LYS A 95 -3.02 -4.18 -11.78
C LYS A 95 -2.28 -3.35 -12.83
N THR A 96 -1.78 -2.18 -12.44
CA THR A 96 -0.83 -1.40 -13.24
C THR A 96 0.60 -1.89 -13.04
N ALA A 97 1.47 -1.56 -13.99
CA ALA A 97 2.92 -1.56 -13.76
C ALA A 97 3.31 -0.68 -12.56
N TYR A 98 2.52 0.35 -12.23
CA TYR A 98 2.70 1.17 -11.02
C TYR A 98 2.43 0.39 -9.72
N ASP A 99 1.42 -0.48 -9.67
CA ASP A 99 1.19 -1.35 -8.51
C ASP A 99 2.36 -2.33 -8.33
N ASP A 100 2.92 -2.84 -9.43
CA ASP A 100 4.08 -3.72 -9.39
C ASP A 100 5.34 -2.98 -8.92
N GLU A 101 5.57 -1.76 -9.41
CA GLU A 101 6.68 -0.91 -8.99
C GLU A 101 6.57 -0.48 -7.52
N LEU A 102 5.37 -0.14 -7.07
CA LEU A 102 5.07 0.17 -5.67
C LEU A 102 5.27 -1.06 -4.77
N ALA A 103 4.82 -2.23 -5.20
CA ALA A 103 5.04 -3.47 -4.47
C ALA A 103 6.53 -3.82 -4.35
N GLN A 104 7.30 -3.64 -5.43
CA GLN A 104 8.76 -3.81 -5.41
C GLN A 104 9.44 -2.81 -4.48
N GLN A 105 9.00 -1.55 -4.47
CA GLN A 105 9.55 -0.54 -3.57
C GLN A 105 9.28 -0.88 -2.10
N GLN A 106 8.06 -1.34 -1.78
CA GLN A 106 7.73 -1.81 -0.43
C GLN A 106 8.52 -3.04 -0.03
N GLN A 107 8.79 -3.95 -0.97
CA GLN A 107 9.59 -5.14 -0.72
C GLN A 107 11.05 -4.78 -0.40
N ARG A 108 11.66 -3.88 -1.19
CA ARG A 108 13.02 -3.37 -0.90
C ARG A 108 13.11 -2.74 0.49
N HIS A 109 12.14 -1.92 0.88
CA HIS A 109 12.14 -1.31 2.22
C HIS A 109 12.07 -2.35 3.35
N ARG A 110 11.31 -3.43 3.16
CA ARG A 110 11.23 -4.52 4.15
C ARG A 110 12.54 -5.32 4.24
N GLU A 111 13.21 -5.51 3.10
CA GLU A 111 14.52 -6.16 3.05
C GLU A 111 15.56 -5.30 3.78
N ASP A 112 15.57 -3.99 3.56
CA ASP A 112 16.46 -3.05 4.27
C ASP A 112 16.20 -3.04 5.79
N GLU A 113 14.94 -3.03 6.21
CA GLU A 113 14.56 -3.14 7.64
C GLU A 113 14.99 -4.48 8.25
N HIS A 114 14.90 -5.57 7.50
CA HIS A 114 15.34 -6.89 7.95
C HIS A 114 16.86 -6.92 8.13
N VAL A 115 17.62 -6.42 7.15
CA VAL A 115 19.09 -6.32 7.22
C VAL A 115 19.51 -5.44 8.39
N ALA A 116 18.83 -4.31 8.63
CA ALA A 116 19.12 -3.45 9.76
C ALA A 116 18.86 -4.13 11.12
N LYS A 117 17.77 -4.90 11.23
CA LYS A 117 17.48 -5.70 12.44
C LYS A 117 18.53 -6.78 12.64
N GLU A 118 18.89 -7.52 11.61
CA GLU A 118 19.90 -8.58 11.67
C GLU A 118 21.27 -8.02 12.08
N ALA A 119 21.68 -6.87 11.54
CA ALA A 119 22.89 -6.18 11.95
C ALA A 119 22.84 -5.76 13.44
N SER A 120 21.69 -5.25 13.92
CA SER A 120 21.52 -4.87 15.33
C SER A 120 21.53 -6.07 16.27
N GLU A 121 20.97 -7.22 15.86
CA GLU A 121 21.03 -8.47 16.62
C GLU A 121 22.44 -9.07 16.62
N ALA A 122 23.16 -8.99 15.50
CA ALA A 122 24.55 -9.43 15.44
C ALA A 122 25.46 -8.58 16.36
N HIS A 123 25.29 -7.25 16.36
CA HIS A 123 26.01 -6.35 17.27
C HIS A 123 25.69 -6.63 18.74
N SER A 124 24.40 -6.74 19.10
CA SER A 124 24.01 -7.06 20.49
C SER A 124 24.45 -8.46 20.94
N ARG A 125 24.58 -9.42 20.03
CA ARG A 125 25.11 -10.76 20.32
C ARG A 125 26.63 -10.75 20.49
N ALA A 126 27.35 -9.89 19.78
CA ALA A 126 28.80 -9.71 19.92
C ALA A 126 29.18 -9.02 21.25
N ASP A 127 28.33 -8.10 21.74
CA ASP A 127 28.50 -7.42 23.03
C ASP A 127 28.00 -8.22 24.24
N ARG A 128 27.52 -9.47 24.06
CA ARG A 128 27.16 -10.31 25.22
C ARG A 128 28.42 -10.63 26.02
N PRO A 129 28.51 -10.22 27.30
CA PRO A 129 29.63 -10.60 28.13
C PRO A 129 29.67 -12.13 28.25
N TYR A 130 30.83 -12.70 27.96
CA TYR A 130 31.09 -14.13 28.09
C TYR A 130 30.98 -14.53 29.57
N ASP A 131 29.83 -15.06 29.95
CA ASP A 131 29.57 -15.54 31.30
C ASP A 131 30.36 -16.84 31.55
N LYS A 132 31.49 -16.73 32.27
CA LYS A 132 32.36 -17.84 32.66
C LYS A 132 31.79 -18.70 33.81
N THR A 133 30.52 -18.57 34.19
CA THR A 133 29.97 -19.29 35.35
C THR A 133 28.98 -20.40 34.97
N SER A 134 29.45 -21.40 34.21
CA SER A 134 28.69 -22.66 34.09
C SER A 134 29.59 -23.89 33.96
N THR A 135 30.26 -24.24 35.05
CA THR A 135 30.63 -25.63 35.31
C THR A 135 30.73 -25.92 36.81
N ALA A 136 29.57 -25.97 37.48
CA ALA A 136 29.42 -26.78 38.68
C ALA A 136 28.24 -27.74 38.46
N PRO A 137 28.40 -29.06 38.62
CA PRO A 137 27.31 -30.01 38.43
C PRO A 137 26.21 -29.71 39.46
N ARG A 138 25.04 -29.34 38.96
CA ARG A 138 23.88 -29.03 39.78
C ARG A 138 23.41 -30.31 40.46
N GLU A 139 23.60 -30.41 41.79
CA GLU A 139 23.05 -31.51 42.58
C GLU A 139 21.54 -31.62 42.33
N LYS A 140 21.10 -32.85 42.00
CA LYS A 140 19.69 -33.18 41.79
C LYS A 140 18.94 -33.00 43.11
N LYS A 141 18.33 -31.84 43.34
CA LYS A 141 17.37 -31.64 44.43
C LYS A 141 16.13 -32.52 44.17
N ALA A 142 15.79 -33.33 45.15
CA ALA A 142 14.67 -34.26 45.15
C ALA A 142 13.35 -33.55 44.77
N LYS A 143 12.48 -34.29 44.07
CA LYS A 143 11.14 -33.85 43.64
C LYS A 143 10.32 -33.38 44.86
N LYS A 144 10.14 -32.06 45.01
CA LYS A 144 9.15 -31.49 45.93
C LYS A 144 7.75 -31.88 45.42
N GLY A 145 6.98 -32.57 46.26
CA GLY A 145 5.59 -32.92 46.00
C GLY A 145 4.75 -31.69 45.64
N LYS A 146 3.79 -31.87 44.73
CA LYS A 146 2.77 -30.88 44.39
C LYS A 146 2.08 -30.44 45.69
N GLN A 147 2.24 -29.18 46.09
CA GLN A 147 1.36 -28.62 47.11
C GLN A 147 -0.05 -28.53 46.53
N PRO A 148 -1.10 -28.89 47.29
CA PRO A 148 -2.46 -28.70 46.85
C PRO A 148 -2.74 -27.20 46.68
N HIS A 149 -3.51 -26.86 45.64
CA HIS A 149 -3.93 -25.50 45.37
C HIS A 149 -4.82 -24.98 46.50
N ALA A 150 -4.68 -23.71 46.84
CA ALA A 150 -5.56 -23.06 47.80
C ALA A 150 -7.00 -23.06 47.24
N PRO A 151 -8.02 -23.41 48.05
CA PRO A 151 -9.40 -23.40 47.62
C PRO A 151 -9.83 -21.99 47.24
N THR A 152 -10.58 -21.88 46.15
CA THR A 152 -11.04 -20.61 45.61
C THR A 152 -12.32 -20.15 46.32
N LEU A 153 -12.66 -18.87 46.18
CA LEU A 153 -13.89 -18.31 46.75
C LEU A 153 -15.16 -19.02 46.23
N ALA A 154 -15.09 -19.60 45.03
CA ALA A 154 -16.14 -20.44 44.44
C ALA A 154 -16.33 -21.77 45.18
N ASP A 155 -15.24 -22.39 45.67
CA ASP A 155 -15.31 -23.63 46.46
C ASP A 155 -16.00 -23.39 47.81
N PHE A 156 -15.80 -22.20 48.39
CA PHE A 156 -16.41 -21.80 49.65
C PHE A 156 -17.91 -21.45 49.52
N MET A 157 -18.34 -20.93 48.37
CA MET A 157 -19.75 -20.63 48.12
C MET A 157 -20.59 -21.89 47.86
N LYS A 158 -19.98 -22.95 47.32
CA LYS A 158 -20.66 -24.21 46.97
C LYS A 158 -20.93 -25.12 48.16
N SER A 159 -20.18 -24.97 49.27
CA SER A 159 -20.39 -25.74 50.51
C SER A 159 -21.53 -25.18 51.36
N ARG A 160 -21.94 -23.93 51.16
CA ARG A 160 -23.03 -23.27 51.90
C ARG A 160 -24.43 -23.56 51.36
N SER A 161 -24.57 -24.08 50.14
CA SER A 161 -25.88 -24.34 49.52
C SER A 161 -26.46 -25.74 49.80
N LYS A 162 -25.77 -26.58 50.58
CA LYS A 162 -26.22 -27.93 50.96
C LYS A 162 -26.78 -28.05 52.38
N THR A 163 -27.15 -26.94 53.01
CA THR A 163 -27.94 -26.96 54.25
C THR A 163 -29.22 -26.17 54.04
N LYS A 164 -30.25 -26.87 53.56
CA LYS A 164 -31.64 -26.50 53.80
C LYS A 164 -32.26 -27.61 54.65
N PRO A 165 -33.00 -27.27 55.72
CA PRO A 165 -33.72 -28.24 56.55
C PRO A 165 -34.78 -28.99 55.76
#